data_AF-A0AAD3TID8-F1
#
_entry.id   AF-A0AAD3TID8-F1
#
_cell.length_a   1.000
_cell.length_b   1.000
_cell.length_c   1.000
_cell.angle_alpha   90.00
_cell.angle_beta   90.00
_cell.angle_gamma   90.00
#
_symmetry.space_group_name_H-M   'P 1'
#
loop_
_entity.id
_entity.type
_entity.pdbx_description
1 polymer ?
#
loop_
_entity_poly.entity_id
_entity_poly.type
_entity_poly.pdbx_seq_one_letter_code
_entity_poly.pdbx_strand_id
1 'polypeptide(L)'
;MAETMSMRGVSVSAALPSLPFVAPTRTTIASKRCPSYTTSAAGGGNWILGFDFGGSSSKPISNIGSSSRSRIRRCEAVESQKSSIYGTTSTVYQGVYGPWTVDRSDVREVILYRAGLVITSTSFIAAALAAFLPNESGKFPFISTALQQNLDLFYLLGTGGLGLSLYLIHIYVTEIKRTLQALWALGVVGSLATYIWLARPAGESLVRYAVGNPTVVWFVGPVFAALTGLVFKEGLCYGKLEAGILTFVIPSILIGHLTGLMDDGVKLSLLGIWMALFVIFAGRKFSQPVKDDIGDKSVFIFNALSEEEKKALLQRLEQQKLSQNVE
;
A
#
# COMPACT_ATOMS: atom_id res chain seq x y z
N MET A 1 -12.25 51.61 32.83
CA MET A 1 -13.16 50.70 33.55
C MET A 1 -14.27 50.37 32.57
N ALA A 2 -14.18 49.19 31.96
CA ALA A 2 -14.98 48.82 30.80
C ALA A 2 -16.34 48.25 31.21
N GLU A 3 -17.34 48.56 30.38
CA GLU A 3 -18.77 48.29 30.53
C GLU A 3 -19.12 46.80 30.68
N THR A 4 -20.01 46.55 31.61
CA THR A 4 -20.79 45.32 31.76
C THR A 4 -21.96 45.34 30.78
N MET A 5 -21.92 44.46 29.77
CA MET A 5 -23.06 44.21 28.89
C MET A 5 -23.59 42.79 29.13
N SER A 6 -24.75 42.74 29.79
CA SER A 6 -25.58 41.57 30.03
C SER A 6 -26.24 41.11 28.72
N MET A 7 -26.12 39.84 28.36
CA MET A 7 -26.96 39.20 27.36
C MET A 7 -27.61 37.96 27.99
N ARG A 8 -28.92 38.11 28.22
CA ARG A 8 -29.85 37.06 28.65
C ARG A 8 -30.00 36.02 27.55
N GLY A 9 -30.24 34.78 28.00
CA GLY A 9 -30.35 33.60 27.15
C GLY A 9 -31.50 33.62 26.17
N VAL A 10 -31.28 32.86 25.10
CA VAL A 10 -32.32 32.36 24.18
C VAL A 10 -32.12 30.86 24.09
N SER A 11 -33.05 30.13 24.71
CA SER A 11 -33.25 28.70 24.52
C SER A 11 -33.90 28.49 23.17
N VAL A 12 -33.25 27.77 22.27
CA VAL A 12 -33.84 27.33 21.00
C VAL A 12 -34.04 25.82 21.07
N SER A 13 -35.26 25.43 21.42
CA SER A 13 -35.78 24.08 21.24
C SER A 13 -36.18 23.94 19.78
N ALA A 14 -35.44 23.12 19.03
CA ALA A 14 -35.79 22.76 17.65
C ALA A 14 -36.07 21.25 17.60
N ALA A 15 -37.37 20.92 17.53
CA ALA A 15 -37.86 19.59 17.29
C ALA A 15 -37.49 19.13 15.87
N LEU A 16 -36.81 17.98 15.77
CA LEU A 16 -36.54 17.27 14.52
C LEU A 16 -37.80 16.48 14.11
N PRO A 17 -38.31 16.61 12.87
CA PRO A 17 -39.36 15.73 12.38
C PRO A 17 -38.78 14.35 12.02
N SER A 18 -39.37 13.31 12.59
CA SER A 18 -39.10 11.90 12.31
C SER A 18 -39.55 11.52 10.90
N LEU A 19 -38.58 11.24 10.02
CA LEU A 19 -38.85 10.64 8.71
C LEU A 19 -39.08 9.12 8.85
N PRO A 20 -40.08 8.54 8.15
CA PRO A 20 -40.33 7.11 8.21
C PRO A 20 -39.23 6.32 7.46
N PHE A 21 -38.71 5.29 8.14
CA PHE A 21 -37.78 4.32 7.60
C PHE A 21 -38.49 3.45 6.55
N VAL A 22 -38.17 3.68 5.27
CA VAL A 22 -38.59 2.81 4.16
C VAL A 22 -37.50 1.76 3.94
N ALA A 23 -37.81 0.50 4.24
CA ALA A 23 -36.93 -0.62 3.99
C ALA A 23 -36.76 -0.86 2.47
N PRO A 24 -35.54 -1.06 1.95
CA PRO A 24 -35.35 -1.33 0.53
C PRO A 24 -35.80 -2.77 0.18
N THR A 25 -36.69 -2.84 -0.79
CA THR A 25 -37.26 -4.04 -1.39
C THR A 25 -36.17 -4.88 -2.07
N ARG A 26 -36.15 -6.18 -1.74
CA ARG A 26 -35.21 -7.18 -2.26
C ARG A 26 -35.39 -7.36 -3.77
N THR A 27 -34.59 -6.65 -4.57
CA THR A 27 -34.51 -6.89 -6.02
C THR A 27 -33.51 -8.01 -6.28
N THR A 28 -34.02 -9.15 -6.75
CA THR A 28 -33.24 -10.30 -7.22
C THR A 28 -32.50 -9.93 -8.50
N ILE A 29 -31.22 -9.57 -8.38
CA ILE A 29 -30.31 -9.44 -9.52
C ILE A 29 -29.81 -10.85 -9.86
N ALA A 30 -30.17 -11.31 -11.06
CA ALA A 30 -29.66 -12.55 -11.64
C ALA A 30 -28.13 -12.47 -11.77
N SER A 31 -27.43 -13.27 -10.97
CA SER A 31 -25.99 -13.50 -11.04
C SER A 31 -25.63 -14.08 -12.41
N LYS A 32 -25.04 -13.27 -13.29
CA LYS A 32 -24.27 -13.77 -14.43
C LYS A 32 -22.99 -14.39 -13.87
N ARG A 33 -22.92 -15.71 -14.05
CA ARG A 33 -21.86 -16.63 -13.60
C ARG A 33 -20.54 -16.26 -14.29
N CYS A 34 -19.53 -15.84 -13.52
CA CYS A 34 -18.14 -15.82 -13.99
C CYS A 34 -17.62 -17.27 -14.17
N PRO A 35 -16.75 -17.55 -15.15
CA PRO A 35 -16.19 -18.88 -15.32
C PRO A 35 -15.24 -19.23 -14.18
N SER A 36 -15.59 -20.30 -13.47
CA SER A 36 -14.76 -20.92 -12.44
C SER A 36 -13.53 -21.58 -13.07
N TYR A 37 -12.33 -21.09 -12.74
CA TYR A 37 -11.11 -21.88 -12.91
C TYR A 37 -11.06 -22.92 -11.79
N THR A 38 -11.38 -24.17 -12.14
CA THR A 38 -11.17 -25.34 -11.31
C THR A 38 -9.66 -25.60 -11.17
N THR A 39 -9.08 -25.26 -10.02
CA THR A 39 -7.81 -25.84 -9.58
C THR A 39 -8.11 -27.16 -8.88
N SER A 40 -7.87 -28.27 -9.57
CA SER A 40 -7.90 -29.60 -8.96
C SER A 40 -6.69 -29.76 -8.03
N ALA A 41 -6.98 -30.06 -6.77
CA ALA A 41 -5.99 -30.42 -5.77
C ALA A 41 -5.51 -31.86 -5.95
N ALA A 42 -4.20 -32.06 -5.97
CA ALA A 42 -3.58 -33.34 -5.64
C ALA A 42 -2.17 -33.10 -5.09
N GLY A 43 -1.91 -33.62 -3.89
CA GLY A 43 -0.56 -33.92 -3.40
C GLY A 43 -0.02 -32.97 -2.32
N GLY A 44 -0.38 -33.24 -1.07
CA GLY A 44 0.33 -32.70 0.09
C GLY A 44 1.76 -33.27 0.19
N GLY A 45 2.68 -32.43 0.65
CA GLY A 45 4.06 -32.80 0.93
C GLY A 45 4.65 -31.85 1.98
N ASN A 46 4.64 -32.33 3.21
CA ASN A 46 5.14 -31.70 4.42
C ASN A 46 6.69 -31.76 4.44
N TRP A 47 7.39 -30.64 4.58
CA TRP A 47 8.83 -30.61 4.81
C TRP A 47 9.09 -30.39 6.31
N ILE A 48 9.26 -31.49 7.04
CA ILE A 48 9.86 -31.49 8.38
C ILE A 48 11.33 -31.90 8.22
N LEU A 49 12.22 -31.02 8.66
CA LEU A 49 13.64 -31.28 8.87
C LEU A 49 13.77 -32.21 10.09
N GLY A 50 14.39 -33.37 9.91
CA GLY A 50 14.71 -34.31 10.98
C GLY A 50 16.00 -35.05 10.65
N PHE A 51 17.01 -34.85 11.49
CA PHE A 51 18.31 -35.50 11.49
C PHE A 51 18.22 -37.01 11.79
N ASP A 52 19.29 -37.70 11.36
CA ASP A 52 19.93 -38.89 11.95
C ASP A 52 19.62 -40.33 11.50
N PHE A 53 20.72 -40.92 11.00
CA PHE A 53 21.35 -42.22 11.26
C PHE A 53 20.73 -43.58 10.87
N GLY A 54 21.61 -44.39 10.28
CA GLY A 54 21.54 -45.86 10.18
C GLY A 54 20.82 -46.34 8.91
N GLY A 55 21.35 -47.23 8.08
CA GLY A 55 22.38 -48.24 8.30
C GLY A 55 21.91 -49.52 7.59
N SER A 56 22.68 -49.92 6.57
CA SER A 56 22.82 -51.29 6.05
C SER A 56 21.64 -52.01 5.36
N SER A 57 21.87 -52.25 4.06
CA SER A 57 21.83 -53.57 3.39
C SER A 57 20.55 -54.41 3.40
N SER A 58 19.95 -54.62 2.23
CA SER A 58 20.00 -55.90 1.49
C SER A 58 19.14 -55.86 0.22
N LYS A 59 19.57 -56.63 -0.79
CA LYS A 59 19.02 -56.73 -2.16
C LYS A 59 17.86 -57.77 -2.24
N PRO A 60 17.45 -58.28 -3.43
CA PRO A 60 16.28 -57.88 -4.22
C PRO A 60 15.36 -59.11 -4.52
N ILE A 61 14.68 -59.14 -5.69
CA ILE A 61 13.91 -60.25 -6.33
C ILE A 61 12.39 -60.11 -6.10
N SER A 62 11.45 -60.18 -7.06
CA SER A 62 11.42 -60.52 -8.50
C SER A 62 10.10 -60.05 -9.13
N ASN A 63 10.12 -59.97 -10.47
CA ASN A 63 9.09 -60.30 -11.46
C ASN A 63 7.61 -59.98 -11.19
N ILE A 64 6.98 -59.32 -12.16
CA ILE A 64 6.06 -59.96 -13.13
C ILE A 64 5.68 -58.91 -14.17
N GLY A 65 5.78 -59.30 -15.44
CA GLY A 65 5.48 -58.42 -16.57
C GLY A 65 3.99 -58.25 -16.84
N SER A 66 3.68 -57.26 -17.67
CA SER A 66 2.82 -57.47 -18.83
C SER A 66 2.85 -56.25 -19.74
N SER A 67 2.81 -56.54 -21.03
CA SER A 67 2.80 -55.65 -22.17
C SER A 67 1.58 -54.74 -22.16
N SER A 68 1.79 -53.42 -22.35
CA SER A 68 0.76 -52.51 -22.86
C SER A 68 1.41 -51.41 -23.67
N ARG A 69 1.04 -51.37 -24.95
CA ARG A 69 1.45 -50.43 -26.00
C ARG A 69 1.42 -48.98 -25.53
N SER A 70 2.58 -48.34 -25.40
CA SER A 70 2.69 -46.89 -25.22
C SER A 70 2.51 -46.18 -26.55
N ARG A 71 1.35 -45.53 -26.70
CA ARG A 71 1.11 -44.53 -27.75
C ARG A 71 1.75 -43.23 -27.25
N ILE A 72 3.03 -42.99 -27.57
CA ILE A 72 3.73 -41.76 -27.20
C ILE A 72 3.13 -40.62 -28.04
N ARG A 73 2.18 -39.90 -27.44
CA ARG A 73 1.80 -38.56 -27.91
C ARG A 73 2.99 -37.65 -27.59
N ARG A 74 3.63 -37.17 -28.65
CA ARG A 74 4.63 -36.09 -28.61
C ARG A 74 3.91 -34.85 -28.06
N CYS A 75 4.11 -34.56 -26.77
CA CYS A 75 3.76 -33.26 -26.22
C CYS A 75 4.73 -32.25 -26.81
N GLU A 76 4.25 -31.45 -27.75
CA GLU A 76 4.83 -30.15 -28.05
C GLU A 76 4.75 -29.34 -26.75
N ALA A 77 5.89 -29.15 -26.10
CA ALA A 77 6.01 -28.17 -25.06
C ALA A 77 5.79 -26.82 -25.73
N VAL A 78 4.67 -26.16 -25.42
CA VAL A 78 4.50 -24.73 -25.67
C VAL A 78 5.70 -24.05 -25.03
N GLU A 79 6.56 -23.53 -25.88
CA GLU A 79 7.76 -22.80 -25.53
C GLU A 79 7.32 -21.59 -24.69
N SER A 80 7.39 -21.74 -23.37
CA SER A 80 7.37 -20.63 -22.44
C SER A 80 8.60 -19.79 -22.79
N GLN A 81 8.38 -18.72 -23.56
CA GLN A 81 9.42 -17.77 -23.94
C GLN A 81 10.06 -17.22 -22.67
N LYS A 82 11.15 -17.88 -22.28
CA LYS A 82 12.17 -17.36 -21.40
C LYS A 82 12.94 -16.31 -22.21
N SER A 83 12.32 -15.15 -22.41
CA SER A 83 12.94 -14.05 -23.16
C SER A 83 14.01 -13.39 -22.28
N SER A 84 15.23 -13.57 -22.76
CA SER A 84 16.51 -13.08 -22.29
C SER A 84 16.50 -11.65 -21.75
N ILE A 85 17.22 -11.52 -20.64
CA ILE A 85 17.88 -10.30 -20.18
C ILE A 85 18.69 -9.73 -21.37
N TYR A 86 18.39 -8.49 -21.78
CA TYR A 86 18.96 -7.72 -22.90
C TYR A 86 18.43 -8.01 -24.32
N GLY A 87 17.16 -7.66 -24.57
CA GLY A 87 16.62 -7.43 -25.91
C GLY A 87 15.31 -6.66 -25.81
N THR A 88 15.17 -5.56 -26.57
CA THR A 88 14.01 -4.66 -26.50
C THR A 88 12.79 -5.29 -27.19
N THR A 89 12.16 -6.28 -26.55
CA THR A 89 10.81 -6.74 -26.90
C THR A 89 9.83 -5.96 -26.03
N SER A 90 9.35 -4.81 -26.52
CA SER A 90 8.30 -4.06 -25.84
C SER A 90 7.02 -4.90 -25.84
N THR A 91 6.68 -5.49 -24.70
CA THR A 91 5.40 -6.18 -24.54
C THR A 91 4.29 -5.16 -24.72
N VAL A 92 3.41 -5.40 -25.71
CA VAL A 92 2.25 -4.54 -25.98
C VAL A 92 1.10 -5.00 -25.11
N TYR A 93 0.61 -4.10 -24.26
CA TYR A 93 -0.54 -4.31 -23.41
C TYR A 93 -1.79 -3.72 -24.06
N GLN A 94 -2.92 -4.41 -23.95
CA GLN A 94 -4.19 -3.86 -24.42
C GLN A 94 -4.84 -3.06 -23.30
N GLY A 95 -4.94 -1.74 -23.48
CA GLY A 95 -5.65 -0.83 -22.59
C GLY A 95 -7.10 -0.59 -23.00
N VAL A 96 -7.84 0.14 -22.17
CA VAL A 96 -9.24 0.52 -22.39
C VAL A 96 -9.41 1.37 -23.65
N TYR A 97 -8.46 2.29 -23.91
CA TYR A 97 -8.52 3.22 -25.04
C TYR A 97 -7.56 2.86 -26.19
N GLY A 98 -6.82 1.75 -26.07
CA GLY A 98 -5.89 1.31 -27.11
C GLY A 98 -4.67 0.55 -26.57
N PRO A 99 -3.83 0.01 -27.47
CA PRO A 99 -2.60 -0.65 -27.08
C PRO A 99 -1.59 0.35 -26.51
N TRP A 100 -0.82 -0.08 -25.52
CA TRP A 100 0.25 0.70 -24.91
C TRP A 100 1.44 -0.18 -24.54
N THR A 101 2.61 0.43 -24.42
CA THR A 101 3.87 -0.25 -24.08
C THR A 101 4.48 0.36 -22.83
N VAL A 102 5.27 -0.45 -22.13
CA VAL A 102 6.07 0.00 -20.98
C VAL A 102 7.45 0.43 -21.47
N ASP A 103 7.80 1.69 -21.23
CA ASP A 103 9.08 2.27 -21.62
C ASP A 103 10.14 2.10 -20.52
N ARG A 104 11.42 2.26 -20.87
CA ARG A 104 12.51 2.21 -19.87
C ARG A 104 12.43 3.33 -18.83
N SER A 105 11.87 4.48 -19.19
CA SER A 105 11.56 5.56 -18.24
C SER A 105 10.57 5.09 -17.19
N ASP A 106 9.47 4.45 -17.62
CA ASP A 106 8.42 3.96 -16.74
C ASP A 106 8.97 2.92 -15.74
N VAL A 107 9.85 2.03 -16.21
CA VAL A 107 10.54 1.07 -15.34
C VAL A 107 11.38 1.77 -14.28
N ARG A 108 12.14 2.81 -14.66
CA ARG A 108 12.96 3.59 -13.70
C ARG A 108 12.09 4.29 -12.67
N GLU A 109 10.98 4.88 -13.09
CA GLU A 109 10.03 5.56 -12.19
C GLU A 109 9.42 4.58 -11.19
N VAL A 110 9.01 3.39 -11.64
CA VAL A 110 8.49 2.34 -10.74
C VAL A 110 9.56 1.84 -9.77
N ILE A 111 10.80 1.64 -10.22
CA ILE A 111 11.89 1.22 -9.33
C ILE A 111 12.14 2.28 -8.26
N LEU A 112 12.21 3.56 -8.63
CA LEU A 112 12.41 4.66 -7.69
C LEU A 112 11.22 4.82 -6.74
N TYR A 113 9.99 4.66 -7.24
CA TYR A 113 8.77 4.63 -6.42
C TYR A 113 8.85 3.53 -5.34
N ARG A 114 9.21 2.30 -5.73
CA ARG A 114 9.36 1.16 -4.81
C ARG A 114 10.50 1.39 -3.82
N ALA A 115 11.62 1.94 -4.28
CA ALA A 115 12.74 2.29 -3.41
C ALA A 115 12.35 3.31 -2.34
N GLY A 116 11.58 4.35 -2.71
CA GLY A 116 11.03 5.31 -1.75
C GLY A 116 10.15 4.66 -0.68
N LEU A 117 9.32 3.69 -1.05
CA LEU A 117 8.47 2.95 -0.11
C LEU A 117 9.29 2.11 0.86
N VAL A 118 10.35 1.47 0.35
CA VAL A 118 11.26 0.68 1.19
C VAL A 118 12.01 1.57 2.16
N ILE A 119 12.55 2.71 1.72
CA ILE A 119 13.22 3.69 2.59
C ILE A 119 12.25 4.19 3.66
N THR A 120 11.00 4.49 3.28
CA THR A 120 9.96 4.91 4.22
C THR A 120 9.70 3.86 5.28
N SER A 121 9.49 2.61 4.85
CA SER A 121 9.20 1.49 5.73
C SER A 121 10.37 1.19 6.67
N THR A 122 11.60 1.10 6.16
CA THR A 122 12.77 0.76 6.97
C THR A 122 13.09 1.85 7.99
N SER A 123 13.00 3.11 7.59
CA SER A 123 13.23 4.25 8.49
C SER A 123 12.16 4.32 9.58
N PHE A 124 10.89 4.09 9.21
CA PHE A 124 9.80 4.02 10.19
C PHE A 124 10.01 2.89 11.21
N ILE A 125 10.38 1.69 10.75
CA ILE A 125 10.63 0.54 11.63
C ILE A 125 11.81 0.85 12.56
N ALA A 126 12.89 1.43 12.05
CA ALA A 126 14.03 1.82 12.88
C ALA A 126 13.62 2.80 13.99
N ALA A 127 12.83 3.82 13.66
CA ALA A 127 12.31 4.76 14.65
C ALA A 127 11.34 4.10 15.64
N ALA A 128 10.42 3.26 15.16
CA ALA A 128 9.42 2.59 15.99
C ALA A 128 10.03 1.54 16.94
N LEU A 129 11.12 0.87 16.53
CA LEU A 129 11.86 -0.06 17.40
C LEU A 129 12.37 0.61 18.69
N ALA A 130 12.66 1.92 18.65
CA ALA A 130 13.08 2.66 19.84
C ALA A 130 12.01 2.68 20.94
N ALA A 131 10.72 2.51 20.59
CA ALA A 131 9.62 2.43 21.56
C ALA A 131 9.53 1.05 22.25
N PHE A 132 10.08 -0.01 21.63
CA PHE A 132 10.06 -1.38 22.17
C PHE A 132 11.34 -1.76 22.93
N LEU A 133 12.41 -0.96 22.78
CA LEU A 133 13.70 -1.23 23.41
C LEU A 133 13.84 -0.40 24.71
N PRO A 134 13.90 -1.04 25.88
CA PRO A 134 14.09 -0.34 27.15
C PRO A 134 15.46 0.34 27.21
N ASN A 135 15.50 1.52 27.82
CA ASN A 135 16.75 2.27 28.02
C ASN A 135 17.62 1.64 29.11
N GLU A 136 18.89 1.46 28.74
CA GLU A 136 20.07 1.13 29.58
C GLU A 136 20.09 -0.22 30.33
N SER A 137 18.94 -0.87 30.55
CA SER A 137 18.85 -2.19 31.22
C SER A 137 18.54 -3.35 30.26
N GLY A 138 18.45 -3.08 28.96
CA GLY A 138 18.06 -4.05 27.93
C GLY A 138 19.22 -4.89 27.38
N LYS A 139 18.86 -5.96 26.66
CA LYS A 139 19.77 -6.93 26.03
C LYS A 139 20.75 -6.33 24.99
N PHE A 140 20.48 -5.12 24.48
CA PHE A 140 21.25 -4.46 23.41
C PHE A 140 21.36 -2.92 23.61
N PRO A 141 22.14 -2.44 24.59
CA PRO A 141 22.19 -1.02 24.97
C PRO A 141 22.78 -0.11 23.89
N PHE A 142 23.76 -0.59 23.12
CA PHE A 142 24.34 0.19 22.03
C PHE A 142 23.32 0.51 20.91
N ILE A 143 22.44 -0.46 20.61
CA ILE A 143 21.44 -0.33 19.54
C ILE A 143 20.35 0.65 19.96
N SER A 144 19.85 0.56 21.20
CA SER A 144 18.81 1.47 21.69
C SER A 144 19.30 2.92 21.76
N THR A 145 20.53 3.14 22.23
CA THR A 145 21.13 4.48 22.27
C THR A 145 21.33 5.04 20.86
N ALA A 146 21.85 4.25 19.92
CA ALA A 146 22.02 4.67 18.54
C ALA A 146 20.68 5.03 17.87
N LEU A 147 19.62 4.24 18.10
CA LEU A 147 18.30 4.54 17.55
C LEU A 147 17.72 5.83 18.12
N GLN A 148 17.80 6.03 19.43
CA GLN A 148 17.25 7.21 20.09
C GLN A 148 17.96 8.51 19.71
N GLN A 149 19.27 8.45 19.49
CA GLN A 149 20.06 9.60 19.03
C GLN A 149 19.73 9.99 17.58
N ASN A 150 19.30 9.03 16.75
CA ASN A 150 19.10 9.23 15.31
C ASN A 150 17.62 9.28 14.89
N LEU A 151 16.68 9.48 15.83
CA LEU A 151 15.24 9.51 15.54
C LEU A 151 14.86 10.54 14.47
N ASP A 152 15.42 11.74 14.54
CA ASP A 152 15.13 12.80 13.56
C ASP A 152 15.66 12.45 12.16
N LEU A 153 16.80 11.75 12.08
CA LEU A 153 17.34 11.25 10.83
C LEU A 153 16.42 10.20 10.21
N PHE A 154 15.93 9.24 10.99
CA PHE A 154 14.98 8.25 10.51
C PHE A 154 13.65 8.88 10.09
N TYR A 155 13.16 9.88 10.84
CA TYR A 155 11.98 10.64 10.44
C TYR A 155 12.21 11.37 9.11
N LEU A 156 13.35 12.03 8.94
CA LEU A 156 13.71 12.73 7.70
C LEU A 156 13.84 11.77 6.51
N LEU A 157 14.52 10.65 6.68
CA LEU A 157 14.65 9.63 5.63
C LEU A 157 13.29 9.02 5.29
N GLY A 158 12.46 8.76 6.30
CA GLY A 158 11.13 8.22 6.11
C GLY A 158 10.21 9.16 5.34
N THR A 159 10.17 10.43 5.74
CA THR A 159 9.39 11.47 5.06
C THR A 159 9.91 11.79 3.67
N GLY A 160 11.23 11.78 3.47
CA GLY A 160 11.87 11.93 2.15
C GLY A 160 11.55 10.77 1.21
N GLY A 161 11.64 9.53 1.69
CA GLY A 161 11.24 8.33 0.94
C GLY A 161 9.76 8.37 0.53
N LEU A 162 8.89 8.82 1.44
CA LEU A 162 7.46 8.97 1.17
C LEU A 162 7.21 10.03 0.09
N GLY A 163 7.91 11.17 0.17
CA GLY A 163 7.85 12.22 -0.84
C GLY A 163 8.29 11.73 -2.22
N LEU A 164 9.40 10.98 -2.28
CA LEU A 164 9.89 10.36 -3.52
C LEU A 164 8.82 9.43 -4.12
N SER A 165 8.21 8.56 -3.30
CA SER A 165 7.14 7.68 -3.75
C SER A 165 5.91 8.46 -4.23
N LEU A 166 5.47 9.49 -3.51
CA LEU A 166 4.31 10.32 -3.90
C LEU A 166 4.56 11.15 -5.16
N TYR A 167 5.80 11.52 -5.45
CA TYR A 167 6.15 12.21 -6.68
C TYR A 167 6.00 11.27 -7.90
N LEU A 168 6.53 10.05 -7.76
CA LEU A 168 6.62 9.04 -8.84
C LEU A 168 5.40 8.13 -8.96
N ILE A 169 4.44 8.23 -8.03
CA ILE A 169 3.24 7.38 -8.07
C ILE A 169 2.40 7.70 -9.31
N HIS A 170 1.97 6.65 -10.01
CA HIS A 170 1.03 6.74 -11.11
C HIS A 170 -0.39 6.57 -10.56
N ILE A 171 -1.15 7.67 -10.48
CA ILE A 171 -2.56 7.68 -10.06
C ILE A 171 -3.36 8.30 -11.19
N TYR A 172 -4.45 7.66 -11.62
CA TYR A 172 -5.31 8.15 -12.71
C TYR A 172 -5.92 9.52 -12.42
N VAL A 173 -6.28 9.77 -11.15
CA VAL A 173 -6.90 11.01 -10.69
C VAL A 173 -5.83 11.97 -10.19
N THR A 174 -5.57 13.02 -10.97
CA THR A 174 -4.49 13.99 -10.70
C THR A 174 -4.76 14.80 -9.44
N GLU A 175 -6.01 15.08 -9.14
CA GLU A 175 -6.48 15.83 -7.98
C GLU A 175 -6.14 15.10 -6.68
N ILE A 176 -6.33 13.78 -6.65
CA ILE A 176 -5.98 12.93 -5.51
C ILE A 176 -4.47 12.94 -5.32
N LYS A 177 -3.70 12.74 -6.40
CA LYS A 177 -2.23 12.81 -6.36
C LYS A 177 -1.74 14.14 -5.78
N ARG A 178 -2.25 15.26 -6.28
CA ARG A 178 -1.88 16.61 -5.81
C ARG A 178 -2.27 16.84 -4.35
N THR A 179 -3.42 16.35 -3.93
CA THR A 179 -3.86 16.45 -2.53
C THR A 179 -2.92 15.70 -1.59
N LEU A 180 -2.48 14.49 -1.96
CA LEU A 180 -1.50 13.74 -1.17
C LEU A 180 -0.15 14.43 -1.11
N GLN A 181 0.31 15.00 -2.23
CA GLN A 181 1.55 15.78 -2.27
C GLN A 181 1.45 17.06 -1.42
N ALA A 182 0.31 17.74 -1.45
CA ALA A 182 0.05 18.90 -0.60
C ALA A 182 0.03 18.53 0.88
N LEU A 183 -0.64 17.44 1.27
CA LEU A 183 -0.63 16.93 2.64
C LEU A 183 0.78 16.57 3.11
N TRP A 184 1.56 15.91 2.26
CA TRP A 184 2.97 15.62 2.55
C TRP A 184 3.78 16.90 2.74
N ALA A 185 3.67 17.87 1.82
CA ALA A 185 4.40 19.14 1.90
C ALA A 185 4.02 19.95 3.15
N LEU A 186 2.72 20.07 3.44
CA LEU A 186 2.20 20.72 4.64
C LEU A 186 2.73 20.03 5.91
N GLY A 187 2.75 18.70 5.92
CA GLY A 187 3.26 17.92 7.04
C GLY A 187 4.77 18.08 7.23
N VAL A 188 5.56 18.12 6.15
CA VAL A 188 7.01 18.37 6.22
C VAL A 188 7.30 19.77 6.75
N VAL A 189 6.59 20.79 6.25
CA VAL A 189 6.72 22.17 6.73
C VAL A 189 6.29 22.27 8.20
N GLY A 190 5.16 21.66 8.57
CA GLY A 190 4.68 21.61 9.95
C GLY A 190 5.65 20.90 10.90
N SER A 191 6.28 19.81 10.43
CA SER A 191 7.31 19.09 11.17
C SER A 191 8.57 19.92 11.39
N LEU A 192 9.02 20.64 10.35
CA LEU A 192 10.17 21.53 10.44
C LEU A 192 9.89 22.72 11.38
N ALA A 193 8.70 23.31 11.28
CA ALA A 193 8.27 24.37 12.18
C ALA A 193 8.21 23.87 13.63
N THR A 194 7.62 22.70 13.87
CA THR A 194 7.60 22.09 15.21
C THR A 194 9.03 21.84 15.72
N TYR A 195 9.92 21.32 14.88
CA TYR A 195 11.29 21.06 15.27
C TYR A 195 12.03 22.34 15.69
N ILE A 196 11.99 23.39 14.86
CA ILE A 196 12.73 24.64 15.10
C ILE A 196 12.17 25.41 16.29
N TRP A 197 10.84 25.48 16.41
CA TRP A 197 10.16 26.40 17.33
C TRP A 197 9.73 25.75 18.65
N LEU A 198 9.58 24.42 18.69
CA LEU A 198 9.08 23.71 19.86
C LEU A 198 10.09 22.67 20.38
N ALA A 199 10.54 21.73 19.54
CA ALA A 199 11.39 20.62 19.98
C ALA A 199 12.83 21.07 20.32
N ARG A 200 13.44 21.92 19.46
CA ARG A 200 14.82 22.40 19.65
C ARG A 200 14.99 23.25 20.91
N PRO A 201 14.09 24.21 21.25
CA PRO A 201 14.15 24.91 22.54
C PRO A 201 13.99 24.00 23.76
N ALA A 202 13.24 22.90 23.62
CA ALA A 202 13.07 21.90 24.67
C ALA A 202 14.26 20.92 24.78
N GLY A 203 15.20 20.94 23.82
CA GLY A 203 16.33 20.02 23.79
C GLY A 203 15.95 18.57 23.45
N GLU A 204 14.79 18.36 22.81
CA GLU A 204 14.27 17.04 22.45
C GLU A 204 14.29 16.82 20.93
N SER A 205 14.26 15.55 20.51
CA SER A 205 14.03 15.19 19.11
C SER A 205 12.56 15.43 18.73
N LEU A 206 12.28 15.67 17.44
CA LEU A 206 10.92 15.94 16.96
C LEU A 206 9.96 14.80 17.33
N VAL A 207 10.41 13.55 17.14
CA VAL A 207 9.62 12.35 17.41
C VAL A 207 9.29 12.23 18.90
N ARG A 208 10.28 12.47 19.77
CA ARG A 208 10.09 12.38 21.22
C ARG A 208 9.18 13.49 21.73
N TYR A 209 9.37 14.70 21.22
CA TYR A 209 8.52 15.83 21.53
C TYR A 209 7.07 15.60 21.09
N ALA A 210 6.86 15.03 19.90
CA ALA A 210 5.53 14.70 19.38
C ALA A 210 4.80 13.65 20.24
N VAL A 211 5.52 12.65 20.76
CA VAL A 211 4.96 11.64 21.68
C VAL A 211 4.61 12.24 23.04
N GLY A 212 5.37 13.22 23.52
CA GLY A 212 5.08 13.93 24.76
C GLY A 212 3.93 14.94 24.63
N ASN A 213 3.69 15.48 23.44
CA ASN A 213 2.76 16.58 23.20
C ASN A 213 1.75 16.23 22.08
N PRO A 214 0.57 15.68 22.42
CA PRO A 214 -0.41 15.21 21.44
C PRO A 214 -0.87 16.28 20.44
N THR A 215 -0.86 17.56 20.81
CA THR A 215 -1.24 18.67 19.92
C THR A 215 -0.33 18.82 18.71
N VAL A 216 0.91 18.33 18.79
CA VAL A 216 1.88 18.32 17.68
C VAL A 216 1.38 17.50 16.50
N VAL A 217 0.48 16.53 16.73
CA VAL A 217 -0.14 15.72 15.67
C VAL A 217 -0.86 16.59 14.63
N TRP A 218 -1.36 17.78 14.97
CA TRP A 218 -1.92 18.69 13.98
C TRP A 218 -0.90 19.18 12.94
N PHE A 219 0.38 19.24 13.30
CA PHE A 219 1.46 19.70 12.42
C PHE A 219 2.15 18.55 11.69
N VAL A 220 2.42 17.43 12.39
CA VAL A 220 3.11 16.26 11.79
C VAL A 220 2.13 15.28 11.12
N GLY A 221 0.87 15.28 11.56
CA GLY A 221 -0.19 14.40 11.09
C GLY A 221 -0.44 14.42 9.58
N PRO A 222 -0.36 15.56 8.86
CA PRO A 222 -0.52 15.59 7.42
C PRO A 222 0.46 14.69 6.64
N VAL A 223 1.69 14.48 7.15
CA VAL A 223 2.62 13.50 6.55
C VAL A 223 2.03 12.10 6.60
N PHE A 224 1.50 11.71 7.76
CA PHE A 224 0.91 10.40 7.96
C PHE A 224 -0.43 10.26 7.23
N ALA A 225 -1.19 11.34 7.07
CA ALA A 225 -2.38 11.35 6.21
C ALA A 225 -2.01 11.08 4.73
N ALA A 226 -0.91 11.66 4.24
CA ALA A 226 -0.40 11.35 2.91
C ALA A 226 0.05 9.88 2.78
N LEU A 227 0.72 9.33 3.80
CA LEU A 227 1.05 7.91 3.87
C LEU A 227 -0.21 7.03 3.86
N THR A 228 -1.22 7.36 4.68
CA THR A 228 -2.50 6.65 4.70
C THR A 228 -3.16 6.68 3.33
N GLY A 229 -3.18 7.81 2.64
CA GLY A 229 -3.74 7.88 1.29
C GLY A 229 -2.98 7.05 0.25
N LEU A 230 -1.65 6.97 0.36
CA LEU A 230 -0.84 6.06 -0.46
C LEU A 230 -1.21 4.59 -0.18
N VAL A 231 -1.26 4.21 1.10
CA VAL A 231 -1.60 2.85 1.52
C VAL A 231 -3.05 2.50 1.15
N PHE A 232 -3.98 3.44 1.27
CA PHE A 232 -5.38 3.31 0.90
C PHE A 232 -5.54 2.91 -0.56
N LYS A 233 -4.80 3.56 -1.46
CA LYS A 233 -4.80 3.23 -2.89
C LYS A 233 -4.49 1.74 -3.10
N GLU A 234 -3.49 1.25 -2.40
CA GLU A 234 -3.04 -0.13 -2.55
C GLU A 234 -3.99 -1.13 -1.87
N GLY A 235 -4.52 -0.76 -0.70
CA GLY A 235 -5.40 -1.58 0.09
C GLY A 235 -6.78 -1.77 -0.54
N LEU A 236 -7.47 -0.66 -0.81
CA LEU A 236 -8.85 -0.70 -1.28
C LEU A 236 -8.96 -0.82 -2.80
N CYS A 237 -8.04 -0.23 -3.58
CA CYS A 237 -8.15 -0.30 -5.04
C CYS A 237 -7.58 -1.60 -5.62
N TYR A 238 -6.57 -2.19 -4.99
CA TYR A 238 -5.94 -3.45 -5.46
C TYR A 238 -6.22 -4.67 -4.57
N GLY A 239 -7.09 -4.52 -3.57
CA GLY A 239 -7.53 -5.63 -2.72
C GLY A 239 -6.42 -6.22 -1.85
N LYS A 240 -5.43 -5.41 -1.44
CA LYS A 240 -4.34 -5.84 -0.57
C LYS A 240 -4.78 -5.71 0.89
N LEU A 241 -5.10 -6.84 1.52
CA LEU A 241 -5.61 -6.86 2.90
C LEU A 241 -4.65 -6.18 3.89
N GLU A 242 -3.34 -6.36 3.72
CA GLU A 242 -2.31 -5.73 4.55
C GLU A 242 -2.39 -4.19 4.52
N ALA A 243 -2.57 -3.62 3.34
CA ALA A 243 -2.69 -2.17 3.15
C ALA A 243 -4.08 -1.68 3.55
N GLY A 244 -5.12 -2.50 3.35
CA GLY A 244 -6.48 -2.23 3.83
C GLY A 244 -6.53 -2.06 5.34
N ILE A 245 -5.92 -2.98 6.10
CA ILE A 245 -5.84 -2.86 7.58
C ILE A 245 -4.98 -1.65 7.97
N LEU A 246 -3.82 -1.48 7.32
CA LEU A 246 -2.90 -0.39 7.64
C LEU A 246 -3.54 1.00 7.46
N THR A 247 -4.44 1.13 6.48
CA THR A 247 -5.23 2.35 6.24
C THR A 247 -6.06 2.78 7.46
N PHE A 248 -6.54 1.83 8.27
CA PHE A 248 -7.28 2.13 9.49
C PHE A 248 -6.38 2.24 10.72
N VAL A 249 -5.31 1.45 10.78
CA VAL A 249 -4.37 1.46 11.91
C VAL A 249 -3.68 2.82 12.06
N ILE A 250 -3.19 3.41 10.95
CA ILE A 250 -2.44 4.69 11.01
C ILE A 250 -3.29 5.82 11.59
N PRO A 251 -4.49 6.14 11.07
CA PRO A 251 -5.32 7.20 11.63
C PRO A 251 -5.79 6.89 13.05
N SER A 252 -6.09 5.62 13.36
CA SER A 252 -6.56 5.23 14.69
C SER A 252 -5.51 5.51 15.77
N ILE A 253 -4.23 5.22 15.50
CA ILE A 253 -3.14 5.53 16.44
C ILE A 253 -3.00 7.04 16.63
N LEU A 254 -3.01 7.81 15.54
CA LEU A 254 -2.83 9.26 15.61
C LEU A 254 -3.98 9.97 16.32
N ILE A 255 -5.22 9.58 16.03
CA ILE A 255 -6.41 10.11 16.70
C ILE A 255 -6.43 9.66 18.16
N GLY A 256 -6.11 8.39 18.46
CA GLY A 256 -6.00 7.89 19.82
C GLY A 256 -4.94 8.61 20.64
N HIS A 257 -3.81 8.97 20.00
CA HIS A 257 -2.77 9.78 20.62
C HIS A 257 -3.23 11.22 20.85
N LEU A 258 -3.80 11.87 19.83
CA LEU A 258 -4.29 13.26 19.89
C LEU A 258 -5.38 13.47 20.94
N THR A 259 -6.32 12.53 21.04
CA THR A 259 -7.46 12.60 21.97
C THR A 259 -7.12 12.12 23.38
N GLY A 260 -6.00 11.42 23.55
CA GLY A 260 -5.64 10.78 24.81
C GLY A 260 -6.56 9.64 25.22
N LEU A 261 -7.46 9.17 24.34
CA LEU A 261 -8.45 8.12 24.63
C LEU A 261 -7.83 6.72 24.74
N MET A 262 -6.57 6.56 24.33
CA MET A 262 -5.89 5.28 24.22
C MET A 262 -4.74 5.18 25.22
N ASP A 263 -4.67 4.07 25.95
CA ASP A 263 -3.54 3.77 26.82
C ASP A 263 -2.27 3.45 26.00
N ASP A 264 -1.13 3.49 26.68
CA ASP A 264 0.16 3.28 26.02
C ASP A 264 0.38 1.83 25.56
N GLY A 265 -0.26 0.86 26.21
CA GLY A 265 -0.21 -0.54 25.79
C GLY A 265 -0.91 -0.78 24.46
N VAL A 266 -2.07 -0.15 24.25
CA VAL A 266 -2.79 -0.21 22.96
C VAL A 266 -2.03 0.57 21.88
N LYS A 267 -1.44 1.74 22.18
CA LYS A 267 -0.56 2.46 21.25
C LYS A 267 0.60 1.60 20.77
N LEU A 268 1.31 0.95 21.70
CA LEU A 268 2.42 0.05 21.39
C LEU A 268 1.96 -1.17 20.59
N SER A 269 0.84 -1.78 20.95
CA SER A 269 0.30 -2.94 20.23
C SER A 269 -0.05 -2.59 18.78
N LEU A 270 -0.75 -1.47 18.57
CA LEU A 270 -1.09 -0.99 17.23
C LEU A 270 0.15 -0.55 16.44
N LEU A 271 1.14 0.06 17.09
CA LEU A 271 2.42 0.40 16.47
C LEU A 271 3.16 -0.86 16.00
N GLY A 272 3.15 -1.94 16.78
CA GLY A 272 3.72 -3.23 16.39
C GLY A 272 3.01 -3.84 15.17
N ILE A 273 1.67 -3.76 15.14
CA ILE A 273 0.87 -4.17 13.98
C ILE A 273 1.22 -3.33 12.75
N TRP A 274 1.34 -2.00 12.89
CA TRP A 274 1.78 -1.12 11.81
C TRP A 274 3.13 -1.56 11.28
N MET A 275 4.15 -1.74 12.13
CA MET A 275 5.48 -2.18 11.71
C MET A 275 5.41 -3.48 10.88
N ALA A 276 4.72 -4.50 11.36
CA ALA A 276 4.59 -5.78 10.66
C ALA A 276 3.90 -5.64 9.31
N LEU A 277 2.76 -4.93 9.27
CA LEU A 277 2.02 -4.69 8.02
C LEU A 277 2.82 -3.86 7.03
N PHE A 278 3.60 -2.89 7.50
CA PHE A 278 4.39 -2.03 6.61
C PHE A 278 5.54 -2.80 5.94
N VAL A 279 6.20 -3.71 6.67
CA VAL A 279 7.18 -4.65 6.10
C VAL A 279 6.54 -5.51 5.02
N ILE A 280 5.39 -6.12 5.32
CA ILE A 280 4.69 -7.00 4.37
C ILE A 280 4.28 -6.21 3.13
N PHE A 281 3.75 -5.00 3.32
CA PHE A 281 3.36 -4.09 2.25
C PHE A 281 4.56 -3.74 1.35
N ALA A 282 5.67 -3.28 1.92
CA ALA A 282 6.87 -2.93 1.17
C ALA A 282 7.51 -4.15 0.48
N GLY A 283 7.54 -5.30 1.15
CA GLY A 283 8.09 -6.55 0.59
C GLY A 283 7.29 -7.07 -0.60
N ARG A 284 5.95 -7.00 -0.55
CA ARG A 284 5.08 -7.46 -1.65
C ARG A 284 5.19 -6.60 -2.90
N LYS A 285 5.71 -5.38 -2.81
CA LYS A 285 6.02 -4.57 -3.99
C LYS A 285 7.07 -5.19 -4.90
N PHE A 286 7.95 -6.05 -4.39
CA PHE A 286 8.95 -6.70 -5.23
C PHE A 286 8.40 -7.86 -6.08
N SER A 287 7.32 -8.51 -5.65
CA SER A 287 6.67 -9.57 -6.44
C SER A 287 5.62 -9.05 -7.43
N GLN A 288 5.25 -7.76 -7.32
CA GLN A 288 4.26 -7.14 -8.20
C GLN A 288 4.87 -6.83 -9.60
N PRO A 289 4.17 -7.16 -10.71
CA PRO A 289 4.56 -6.73 -12.05
C PRO A 289 4.67 -5.20 -12.19
N VAL A 290 5.65 -4.71 -12.94
CA VAL A 290 5.88 -3.26 -13.14
C VAL A 290 4.66 -2.57 -13.75
N LYS A 291 3.98 -3.22 -14.70
CA LYS A 291 2.77 -2.70 -15.36
C LYS A 291 1.65 -2.36 -14.37
N ASP A 292 1.56 -3.06 -13.24
CA ASP A 292 0.46 -2.89 -12.28
C ASP A 292 0.65 -1.63 -11.41
N ASP A 293 1.91 -1.20 -11.20
CA ASP A 293 2.21 0.06 -10.51
C ASP A 293 2.05 1.29 -11.43
N ILE A 294 2.18 1.11 -12.75
CA ILE A 294 1.93 2.15 -13.76
C ILE A 294 0.41 2.32 -13.97
N GLY A 295 -0.31 1.19 -14.06
CA GLY A 295 -1.69 1.16 -14.51
C GLY A 295 -1.82 1.23 -16.04
N ASP A 296 -3.03 1.43 -16.53
CA ASP A 296 -3.35 1.52 -17.95
C ASP A 296 -2.93 2.89 -18.52
N LYS A 297 -1.81 2.90 -19.24
CA LYS A 297 -1.26 4.10 -19.89
C LYS A 297 -2.22 4.71 -20.90
N SER A 298 -3.10 3.92 -21.51
CA SER A 298 -4.09 4.43 -22.47
C SER A 298 -5.08 5.41 -21.84
N VAL A 299 -5.37 5.29 -20.53
CA VAL A 299 -6.21 6.24 -19.79
C VAL A 299 -5.54 7.60 -19.68
N PHE A 300 -4.23 7.62 -19.41
CA PHE A 300 -3.47 8.88 -19.34
C PHE A 300 -3.36 9.54 -20.71
N ILE A 301 -3.14 8.75 -21.77
CA ILE A 301 -3.12 9.24 -23.16
C ILE A 301 -4.48 9.83 -23.52
N PHE A 302 -5.58 9.10 -23.23
CA PHE A 302 -6.93 9.56 -23.48
C PHE A 302 -7.27 10.86 -22.76
N ASN A 303 -6.90 10.96 -21.47
CA ASN A 303 -7.19 12.17 -20.68
C ASN A 303 -6.41 13.41 -21.18
N ALA A 304 -5.28 13.20 -21.86
CA ALA A 304 -4.45 14.26 -22.44
C ALA A 304 -4.90 14.75 -23.83
N LEU A 305 -5.82 14.03 -24.50
CA LEU A 305 -6.36 14.42 -25.81
C LEU A 305 -7.33 15.63 -25.71
N SER A 306 -7.53 16.33 -26.81
CA SER A 306 -8.61 17.34 -26.93
C SER A 306 -10.00 16.70 -26.90
N GLU A 307 -11.04 17.46 -26.56
CA GLU A 307 -12.40 16.93 -26.45
C GLU A 307 -12.95 16.40 -27.78
N GLU A 308 -12.53 16.99 -28.89
CA GLU A 308 -12.84 16.55 -30.25
C GLU A 308 -12.19 15.21 -30.56
N GLU A 309 -10.90 15.06 -30.22
CA GLU A 309 -10.15 13.81 -30.41
C GLU A 309 -10.66 12.68 -29.51
N LYS A 310 -11.03 12.99 -28.27
CA LYS A 310 -11.66 12.03 -27.34
C LYS A 310 -12.95 11.45 -27.94
N LYS A 311 -13.84 12.32 -28.45
CA LYS A 311 -15.10 11.90 -29.09
C LYS A 311 -14.84 11.06 -30.33
N ALA A 312 -13.90 11.46 -31.18
CA ALA A 312 -13.53 10.70 -32.37
C ALA A 312 -12.96 9.32 -32.03
N LEU A 313 -12.12 9.21 -30.99
CA LEU A 313 -11.57 7.94 -30.54
C LEU A 313 -12.67 7.02 -29.99
N LEU A 314 -13.57 7.55 -29.16
CA LEU A 314 -14.71 6.79 -28.63
C LEU A 314 -15.61 6.26 -29.75
N GLN A 315 -15.90 7.07 -30.76
CA GLN A 315 -16.68 6.66 -31.93
C GLN A 315 -16.00 5.53 -32.71
N ARG A 316 -14.67 5.60 -32.92
CA ARG A 316 -13.92 4.53 -33.58
C ARG A 316 -13.94 3.23 -32.80
N LEU A 317 -13.77 3.30 -31.47
CA LEU A 317 -13.83 2.13 -30.59
C LEU A 317 -15.24 1.50 -30.56
N GLU A 318 -16.29 2.32 -30.62
CA GLU A 318 -17.67 1.86 -30.70
C GLU A 318 -17.96 1.18 -32.04
N GLN A 319 -17.53 1.77 -33.15
CA GLN A 319 -17.63 1.17 -34.48
C GLN A 319 -16.91 -0.17 -34.56
N GLN A 320 -15.68 -0.28 -34.02
CA GLN A 320 -14.94 -1.55 -33.97
C GLN A 320 -15.67 -2.62 -33.16
N LYS A 321 -16.26 -2.27 -32.00
CA LYS A 321 -17.07 -3.21 -31.22
C LYS A 321 -18.32 -3.68 -31.98
N LEU A 322 -18.97 -2.77 -32.71
CA LEU A 322 -20.13 -3.11 -33.55
C LEU A 322 -19.72 -4.05 -34.69
N SER A 323 -18.61 -3.80 -35.37
CA SER A 323 -18.10 -4.67 -36.44
C SER A 323 -17.75 -6.07 -35.93
N GLN A 324 -17.12 -6.18 -34.75
CA GLN A 324 -16.76 -7.46 -34.14
C GLN A 324 -17.95 -8.29 -33.63
N ASN A 325 -19.10 -7.67 -33.41
CA ASN A 325 -20.32 -8.37 -32.98
C ASN A 325 -21.19 -8.86 -34.15
N VAL A 326 -20.84 -8.48 -35.39
CA VAL A 326 -21.58 -8.83 -36.61
C VAL A 326 -20.95 -10.01 -37.36
N GLU A 327 -19.68 -10.33 -37.08
CA GLU A 327 -19.03 -11.61 -37.43
C GLU A 327 -19.31 -12.70 -36.39
#